data_AF-A0A965GS79-F1
#
_entry.id   AF-A0A965GS79-F1
#
_cell.length_a   1.000
_cell.length_b   1.000
_cell.length_c   1.000
_cell.angle_alpha   90.00
_cell.angle_beta   90.00
_cell.angle_gamma   90.00
#
_symmetry.space_group_name_H-M   'P 1'
#
loop_
_entity.id
_entity.type
_entity.pdbx_description
1 polymer ?
#
loop_
_entity_poly.entity_id
_entity_poly.type
_entity_poly.pdbx_seq_one_letter_code
_entity_poly.pdbx_strand_id
1 'polypeptide(L)'
;MFKVKIDNDPKKPKFDVAPKLRSVLLSVYNKYPSLMFEISRGDCVYTSMIDNSEFYTKVCVYQGFQCVGYIRYTYTDHRGGKNWVYVVGSGNINKKRGSRHAIKTVNPLVATKKILEYFKPEPLDALSNNLYESAKNNLDALLYEAERNIRYSAKDGVGIACINYVVSLRTGNSTDLPDFEISPSLPEHCNTYDITINVFRHVIGFNAVAVFEMKDGVFVVVDKLSDTPNKVYQTVSYQSKENIPSPISEKLMMLSFVEPKQPIRDVGVRWQDDKSSVYFVVKGDIITDS
;
A
#
# COMPACT_ATOMS: atom_id res chain seq x y z
N MET A 1 -14.43 -18.32 -18.20
CA MET A 1 -13.63 -18.01 -19.42
C MET A 1 -12.31 -17.42 -18.96
N PHE A 2 -11.18 -18.01 -19.35
CA PHE A 2 -9.85 -17.49 -19.00
C PHE A 2 -9.62 -16.12 -19.65
N LYS A 3 -9.30 -15.11 -18.85
CA LYS A 3 -8.91 -13.78 -19.31
C LYS A 3 -7.79 -13.25 -18.42
N VAL A 4 -6.82 -12.59 -19.04
CA VAL A 4 -5.85 -11.75 -18.31
C VAL A 4 -6.40 -10.33 -18.36
N LYS A 5 -6.63 -9.72 -17.20
CA LYS A 5 -7.04 -8.33 -17.11
C LYS A 5 -5.81 -7.46 -17.38
N ILE A 6 -5.91 -6.52 -18.31
CA ILE A 6 -4.83 -5.58 -18.62
C ILE A 6 -5.28 -4.21 -18.17
N ASP A 7 -4.69 -3.75 -17.07
CA ASP A 7 -4.94 -2.43 -16.49
C ASP A 7 -3.86 -1.48 -17.02
N ASN A 8 -4.00 -1.06 -18.27
CA ASN A 8 -3.04 -0.21 -18.96
C ASN A 8 -3.55 1.23 -19.11
N ASP A 9 -2.59 2.15 -19.13
CA ASP A 9 -2.85 3.55 -19.47
C ASP A 9 -3.42 3.63 -20.90
N PRO A 10 -4.60 4.25 -21.12
CA PRO A 10 -5.18 4.39 -22.46
C PRO A 10 -4.28 5.16 -23.43
N LYS A 11 -3.29 5.92 -22.92
CA LYS A 11 -2.30 6.64 -23.73
C LYS A 11 -1.11 5.76 -24.16
N LYS A 12 -1.01 4.51 -23.68
CA LYS A 12 0.08 3.57 -24.02
C LYS A 12 -0.38 2.50 -25.01
N PRO A 13 0.51 2.00 -25.87
CA PRO A 13 0.21 0.89 -26.76
C PRO A 13 -0.25 -0.34 -25.96
N LYS A 14 -1.30 -1.00 -26.48
CA LYS A 14 -1.83 -2.23 -25.89
C LYS A 14 -1.13 -3.44 -26.50
N PHE A 15 -0.35 -4.16 -25.69
CA PHE A 15 0.27 -5.41 -26.08
C PHE A 15 -0.52 -6.61 -25.57
N ASP A 16 -0.37 -7.76 -26.21
CA ASP A 16 -0.87 -9.02 -25.66
C ASP A 16 0.16 -9.63 -24.69
N VAL A 17 -0.25 -10.63 -23.92
CA VAL A 17 0.62 -11.44 -23.07
C VAL A 17 1.45 -12.39 -23.93
N ALA A 18 2.74 -12.52 -23.62
CA ALA A 18 3.62 -13.43 -24.33
C ALA A 18 3.00 -14.84 -24.48
N PRO A 19 2.96 -15.45 -25.68
CA PRO A 19 2.23 -16.70 -25.91
C PRO A 19 2.66 -17.84 -24.98
N LYS A 20 3.97 -17.96 -24.73
CA LYS A 20 4.56 -18.95 -23.81
C LYS A 20 4.14 -18.74 -22.36
N LEU A 21 3.89 -17.49 -21.96
CA LEU A 21 3.38 -17.15 -20.64
C LEU A 21 1.88 -17.47 -20.55
N ARG A 22 1.10 -17.08 -21.56
CA ARG A 22 -0.34 -17.34 -21.65
C ARG A 22 -0.69 -18.83 -21.55
N SER A 23 0.11 -19.71 -22.16
CA SER A 23 -0.05 -21.17 -22.05
C SER A 23 0.09 -21.71 -20.62
N VAL A 24 1.07 -21.20 -19.86
CA VAL A 24 1.25 -21.56 -18.45
C VAL A 24 0.08 -21.06 -17.62
N LEU A 25 -0.34 -19.81 -17.81
CA LEU A 25 -1.46 -19.21 -17.09
C LEU A 25 -2.77 -19.96 -17.33
N LEU A 26 -3.05 -20.34 -18.58
CA LEU A 26 -4.23 -21.15 -18.93
C LEU A 26 -4.20 -22.52 -18.23
N SER A 27 -3.02 -23.16 -18.19
CA SER A 27 -2.83 -24.45 -17.51
C SER A 27 -3.08 -24.35 -15.99
N VAL A 28 -2.69 -23.22 -15.38
CA VAL A 28 -2.98 -22.92 -13.97
C VAL A 28 -4.48 -22.69 -13.77
N TYR A 29 -5.11 -21.83 -14.59
CA TYR A 29 -6.53 -21.51 -14.49
C TYR A 29 -7.42 -22.75 -14.56
N ASN A 30 -7.11 -23.68 -15.48
CA ASN A 30 -7.86 -24.93 -15.64
C ASN A 30 -7.79 -25.83 -14.39
N LYS A 31 -6.75 -25.69 -13.57
CA LYS A 31 -6.58 -26.46 -12.32
C LYS A 31 -7.07 -25.72 -11.09
N TYR A 32 -7.00 -24.39 -11.10
CA TYR A 32 -7.33 -23.55 -9.96
C TYR A 32 -7.97 -22.23 -10.43
N PRO A 33 -9.28 -22.25 -10.75
CA PRO A 33 -9.96 -21.16 -11.45
C PRO A 33 -10.24 -19.94 -10.58
N SER A 34 -10.04 -20.03 -9.26
CA SER A 34 -10.17 -18.90 -8.33
C SER A 34 -9.03 -17.89 -8.41
N LEU A 35 -7.92 -18.21 -9.09
CA LEU A 35 -6.85 -17.24 -9.34
C LEU A 35 -7.22 -16.30 -10.47
N MET A 36 -6.99 -15.02 -10.23
CA MET A 36 -7.13 -13.95 -11.21
C MET A 36 -5.76 -13.53 -11.73
N PHE A 37 -5.68 -13.24 -13.02
CA PHE A 37 -4.43 -12.90 -13.70
C PHE A 37 -4.51 -11.48 -14.22
N GLU A 38 -3.54 -10.64 -13.86
CA GLU A 38 -3.57 -9.23 -14.20
C GLU A 38 -2.20 -8.69 -14.59
N ILE A 39 -2.18 -7.82 -15.60
CA ILE A 39 -1.06 -6.93 -15.89
C ILE A 39 -1.43 -5.57 -15.34
N SER A 40 -0.74 -5.18 -14.28
CA SER A 40 -0.96 -3.90 -13.63
C SER A 40 -0.20 -2.78 -14.36
N ARG A 41 -0.66 -1.53 -14.27
CA ARG A 41 -0.01 -0.38 -14.96
C ARG A 41 1.49 -0.28 -14.74
N GLY A 42 1.94 -0.52 -13.51
CA GLY A 42 3.36 -0.53 -13.15
C GLY A 42 4.14 -1.69 -13.77
N ASP A 43 3.47 -2.79 -14.12
CA ASP A 43 4.07 -3.95 -14.78
C ASP A 43 4.07 -3.85 -16.31
N CYS A 44 3.38 -2.85 -16.89
CA CYS A 44 3.39 -2.61 -18.33
C CYS A 44 4.79 -2.24 -18.87
N VAL A 45 5.76 -1.93 -18.00
CA VAL A 45 7.16 -1.72 -18.37
C VAL A 45 7.89 -3.03 -18.71
N TYR A 46 7.34 -4.17 -18.31
CA TYR A 46 7.95 -5.48 -18.58
C TYR A 46 7.46 -6.03 -19.90
N THR A 47 7.96 -5.46 -21.00
CA THR A 47 7.74 -5.96 -22.35
C THR A 47 8.99 -6.60 -22.94
N SER A 48 8.82 -7.42 -23.98
CA SER A 48 9.93 -7.93 -24.77
C SER A 48 9.49 -8.25 -26.20
N MET A 49 10.40 -8.07 -27.15
CA MET A 49 10.22 -8.49 -28.53
C MET A 49 10.36 -10.01 -28.63
N ILE A 50 9.31 -10.68 -29.13
CA ILE A 50 9.26 -12.11 -29.40
C ILE A 50 8.71 -12.26 -30.83
N ASP A 51 9.45 -12.94 -31.70
CA ASP A 51 9.03 -13.17 -33.10
C ASP A 51 8.56 -11.88 -33.81
N ASN A 52 9.36 -10.80 -33.68
CA ASN A 52 9.10 -9.46 -34.24
C ASN A 52 7.85 -8.73 -33.70
N SER A 53 7.25 -9.19 -32.61
CA SER A 53 6.14 -8.52 -31.94
C SER A 53 6.45 -8.25 -30.47
N GLU A 54 5.98 -7.12 -29.94
CA GLU A 54 6.18 -6.76 -28.53
C GLU A 54 5.05 -7.34 -27.67
N PHE A 55 5.44 -8.01 -26.58
CA PHE A 55 4.49 -8.64 -25.65
C PHE A 55 4.76 -8.24 -24.21
N TYR A 56 3.71 -8.20 -23.39
CA TYR A 56 3.88 -8.19 -21.94
C TYR A 56 4.42 -9.51 -21.43
N THR A 57 5.42 -9.41 -20.57
CA THR A 57 6.19 -10.55 -20.07
C THR A 57 6.01 -10.81 -18.59
N LYS A 58 5.30 -9.96 -17.84
CA LYS A 58 5.03 -10.15 -16.42
C LYS A 58 3.53 -10.08 -16.17
N VAL A 59 3.01 -11.05 -15.41
CA VAL A 59 1.61 -11.10 -14.98
C VAL A 59 1.60 -11.31 -13.48
N CYS A 60 0.89 -10.44 -12.77
CA CYS A 60 0.59 -10.57 -11.35
C CYS A 60 -0.63 -11.47 -11.16
N VAL A 61 -0.62 -12.25 -10.08
CA VAL A 61 -1.66 -13.24 -9.81
C VAL A 61 -2.26 -12.98 -8.44
N TYR A 62 -3.59 -12.98 -8.41
CA TYR A 62 -4.39 -12.60 -7.26
C TYR A 62 -5.32 -13.75 -6.85
N GLN A 63 -5.59 -13.85 -5.55
CA GLN A 63 -6.63 -14.71 -4.99
C GLN A 63 -7.53 -13.85 -4.10
N GLY A 64 -8.77 -13.61 -4.55
CA GLY A 64 -9.57 -12.51 -4.02
C GLY A 64 -8.82 -11.18 -4.20
N PHE A 65 -8.71 -10.40 -3.13
CA PHE A 65 -7.97 -9.13 -3.12
C PHE A 65 -6.45 -9.27 -2.92
N GLN A 66 -5.94 -10.43 -2.47
CA GLN A 66 -4.52 -10.58 -2.16
C GLN A 66 -3.68 -10.89 -3.41
N CYS A 67 -2.57 -10.16 -3.59
CA CYS A 67 -1.54 -10.51 -4.58
C CYS A 67 -0.70 -11.68 -4.06
N VAL A 68 -0.90 -12.87 -4.61
CA VAL A 68 -0.22 -14.11 -4.15
C VAL A 68 1.12 -14.33 -4.83
N GLY A 69 1.42 -13.58 -5.89
CA GLY A 69 2.68 -13.62 -6.59
C GLY A 69 2.63 -13.05 -8.00
N TYR A 70 3.70 -13.29 -8.76
CA TYR A 70 3.78 -12.96 -10.18
C TYR A 70 4.51 -14.05 -10.95
N ILE A 71 4.24 -14.13 -12.24
CA ILE A 71 5.03 -14.91 -13.19
C ILE A 71 5.55 -14.00 -14.29
N ARG A 72 6.85 -14.11 -14.55
CA ARG A 72 7.55 -13.38 -15.61
C ARG A 72 8.22 -14.33 -16.59
N TYR A 73 8.16 -14.04 -17.89
CA TYR A 73 8.88 -14.75 -18.94
C TYR A 73 9.99 -13.85 -19.48
N THR A 74 11.25 -14.14 -19.17
CA THR A 74 12.37 -13.22 -19.45
C THR A 74 13.61 -13.98 -19.88
N TYR A 75 14.53 -13.29 -20.56
CA TYR A 75 15.87 -13.82 -20.78
C TYR A 75 16.66 -13.87 -19.47
N THR A 76 17.47 -14.92 -19.34
CA THR A 76 18.57 -14.96 -18.40
C THR A 76 19.83 -15.45 -19.10
N ASP A 77 20.94 -14.78 -18.80
CA ASP A 77 22.24 -15.16 -19.30
C ASP A 77 22.88 -16.13 -18.30
N HIS A 78 23.22 -17.33 -18.77
CA HIS A 78 23.98 -18.29 -17.98
C HIS A 78 25.00 -18.99 -18.87
N ARG A 79 26.28 -18.95 -18.48
CA ARG A 79 27.40 -19.58 -19.20
C ARG A 79 27.46 -19.21 -20.69
N GLY A 80 27.26 -17.93 -21.01
CA GLY A 80 27.35 -17.41 -22.39
C GLY A 80 26.12 -17.69 -23.27
N GLY A 81 25.12 -18.44 -22.79
CA GLY A 81 23.86 -18.65 -23.50
C GLY A 81 22.74 -17.75 -22.97
N LYS A 82 21.98 -17.13 -23.89
CA LYS A 82 20.73 -16.44 -23.58
C LYS A 82 19.57 -17.42 -23.69
N ASN A 83 18.93 -17.72 -22.57
CA ASN A 83 17.76 -18.60 -22.56
C ASN A 83 16.54 -17.87 -22.01
N TRP A 84 15.39 -18.09 -22.63
CA TRP A 84 14.12 -17.70 -22.07
C TRP A 84 13.78 -18.58 -20.86
N VAL A 85 13.40 -17.95 -19.75
CA VAL A 85 13.00 -18.63 -18.53
C VAL A 85 11.71 -18.03 -17.96
N TYR A 86 10.94 -18.88 -17.31
CA TYR A 86 9.86 -18.51 -16.42
C TYR A 86 10.44 -18.18 -15.04
N VAL A 87 10.06 -17.05 -14.48
CA VAL A 87 10.38 -16.59 -13.14
C VAL A 87 9.08 -16.52 -12.36
N VAL A 88 8.89 -17.45 -11.43
CA VAL A 88 7.74 -17.51 -10.52
C VAL A 88 8.15 -16.84 -9.21
N GLY A 89 7.57 -15.69 -8.89
CA GLY A 89 7.82 -14.93 -7.68
C GLY A 89 6.65 -14.98 -6.70
N SER A 90 6.91 -15.23 -5.42
CA SER A 90 5.91 -15.23 -4.34
C SER A 90 6.59 -15.10 -2.98
N GLY A 91 5.95 -14.43 -2.02
CA GLY A 91 6.42 -14.32 -0.64
C GLY A 91 6.55 -15.69 0.04
N ASN A 92 5.72 -16.67 -0.35
CA ASN A 92 5.76 -18.04 0.15
C ASN A 92 7.00 -18.83 -0.30
N ILE A 93 7.78 -18.31 -1.24
CA ILE A 93 9.07 -18.90 -1.63
C ILE A 93 10.14 -18.34 -0.70
N ASN A 94 10.87 -19.22 -0.02
CA ASN A 94 11.98 -18.83 0.85
C ASN A 94 13.23 -19.68 0.55
N LYS A 95 14.03 -19.22 -0.41
CA LYS A 95 15.29 -19.88 -0.79
C LYS A 95 16.46 -19.39 0.04
N LYS A 96 17.36 -20.32 0.37
CA LYS A 96 18.65 -20.02 1.02
C LYS A 96 19.71 -19.43 0.07
N ARG A 97 19.61 -19.66 -1.25
CA ARG A 97 20.58 -19.19 -2.25
C ARG A 97 19.87 -18.63 -3.48
N GLY A 98 20.43 -17.57 -4.06
CA GLY A 98 19.86 -16.84 -5.20
C GLY A 98 18.73 -15.88 -4.78
N SER A 99 17.82 -15.57 -5.71
CA SER A 99 16.65 -14.72 -5.41
C SER A 99 15.74 -15.40 -4.39
N ARG A 100 15.68 -14.83 -3.17
CA ARG A 100 14.99 -15.42 -2.00
C ARG A 100 13.55 -15.83 -2.29
N HIS A 101 12.81 -14.99 -3.02
CA HIS A 101 11.37 -15.12 -3.27
C HIS A 101 11.02 -15.54 -4.71
N ALA A 102 11.97 -16.10 -5.46
CA ALA A 102 11.72 -16.44 -6.87
C ALA A 102 12.32 -17.78 -7.33
N ILE A 103 11.58 -18.49 -8.19
CA ILE A 103 12.02 -19.72 -8.87
C ILE A 103 12.13 -19.47 -10.37
N LYS A 104 13.30 -19.81 -10.93
CA LYS A 104 13.55 -19.75 -12.37
C LYS A 104 13.50 -21.15 -12.97
N THR A 105 12.84 -21.33 -14.10
CA THR A 105 12.80 -22.59 -14.85
C THR A 105 12.56 -22.35 -16.34
N VAL A 106 13.14 -23.17 -17.22
CA VAL A 106 12.83 -23.17 -18.65
C VAL A 106 11.58 -24.00 -18.98
N ASN A 107 11.14 -24.86 -18.06
CA ASN A 107 10.08 -25.83 -18.32
C ASN A 107 8.70 -25.28 -17.88
N PRO A 108 7.72 -25.17 -18.79
CA PRO A 108 6.39 -24.64 -18.47
C PRO A 108 5.60 -25.50 -17.47
N LEU A 109 5.79 -26.82 -17.48
CA LEU A 109 5.13 -27.72 -16.52
C LEU A 109 5.66 -27.51 -15.11
N VAL A 110 6.98 -27.29 -14.98
CA VAL A 110 7.61 -26.95 -13.69
C VAL A 110 7.12 -25.59 -13.21
N ALA A 111 7.04 -24.58 -14.10
CA ALA A 111 6.49 -23.27 -13.75
C ALA A 111 5.04 -23.38 -13.24
N THR A 112 4.19 -24.12 -13.94
CA THR A 112 2.80 -24.40 -13.55
C THR A 112 2.74 -25.07 -12.17
N LYS A 113 3.55 -26.11 -11.94
CA LYS A 113 3.62 -26.79 -10.63
C LYS A 113 4.01 -25.83 -9.52
N LYS A 114 5.02 -24.97 -9.75
CA LYS A 114 5.49 -24.01 -8.76
C LYS A 114 4.50 -22.90 -8.46
N ILE A 115 3.72 -22.46 -9.45
CA ILE A 115 2.59 -21.55 -9.22
C ILE A 115 1.59 -22.19 -8.27
N LEU A 116 1.10 -23.40 -8.59
CA LEU A 116 0.11 -24.09 -7.76
C LEU A 116 0.61 -24.41 -6.35
N GLU A 117 1.91 -24.62 -6.18
CA GLU A 117 2.54 -24.90 -4.89
C GLU A 117 2.62 -23.66 -3.99
N TYR A 118 2.95 -22.49 -4.55
CA TYR A 118 3.33 -21.30 -3.77
C TYR A 118 2.34 -20.15 -3.83
N PHE A 119 1.46 -20.06 -4.83
CA PHE A 119 0.48 -18.98 -4.93
C PHE A 119 -0.71 -19.27 -4.01
N LYS A 120 -0.49 -18.98 -2.72
CA LYS A 120 -1.44 -19.15 -1.64
C LYS A 120 -1.60 -17.82 -0.92
N PRO A 121 -2.81 -17.46 -0.48
CA PRO A 121 -3.03 -16.25 0.30
C PRO A 121 -2.27 -16.34 1.61
N GLU A 122 -1.83 -15.19 2.10
CA GLU A 122 -1.22 -15.08 3.42
C GLU A 122 -2.30 -15.38 4.49
N PRO A 123 -1.91 -16.01 5.62
CA PRO A 123 -2.78 -16.12 6.78
C PRO A 123 -3.27 -14.73 7.21
N LEU A 124 -4.51 -14.65 7.72
CA LEU A 124 -5.14 -13.38 8.07
C LEU A 124 -4.27 -12.56 9.02
N ASP A 125 -3.71 -13.17 10.07
CA ASP A 125 -2.85 -12.47 11.04
C ASP A 125 -1.62 -11.82 10.41
N ALA A 126 -0.97 -12.53 9.47
CA ALA A 126 0.20 -12.02 8.75
C ALA A 126 -0.19 -10.87 7.81
N LEU A 127 -1.30 -11.04 7.08
CA LEU A 127 -1.86 -10.00 6.22
C LEU A 127 -2.21 -8.76 7.05
N SER A 128 -2.90 -8.91 8.17
CA SER A 128 -3.33 -7.82 9.05
C SER A 128 -2.14 -7.03 9.57
N ASN A 129 -1.09 -7.71 10.02
CA ASN A 129 0.16 -7.06 10.43
C ASN A 129 0.80 -6.32 9.24
N ASN A 130 0.94 -6.95 8.08
CA ASN A 130 1.54 -6.33 6.89
C ASN A 130 0.79 -5.08 6.43
N LEU A 131 -0.54 -5.16 6.37
CA LEU A 131 -1.41 -4.04 6.03
C LEU A 131 -1.26 -2.91 7.04
N TYR A 132 -1.44 -3.20 8.34
CA TYR A 132 -1.36 -2.19 9.40
C TYR A 132 0.01 -1.49 9.43
N GLU A 133 1.11 -2.24 9.35
CA GLU A 133 2.46 -1.66 9.32
C GLU A 133 2.69 -0.83 8.06
N SER A 134 2.12 -1.23 6.91
CA SER A 134 2.17 -0.41 5.69
C SER A 134 1.45 0.93 5.88
N ALA A 135 0.26 0.95 6.48
CA ALA A 135 -0.44 2.19 6.79
C ALA A 135 0.36 3.03 7.79
N LYS A 136 0.90 2.41 8.85
CA LYS A 136 1.71 3.07 9.87
C LYS A 136 2.94 3.75 9.26
N ASN A 137 3.66 3.08 8.37
CA ASN A 137 4.81 3.67 7.68
C ASN A 137 4.42 4.93 6.87
N ASN A 138 3.23 4.96 6.26
CA ASN A 138 2.74 6.15 5.56
C ASN A 138 2.45 7.31 6.54
N LEU A 139 1.93 7.00 7.74
CA LEU A 139 1.70 7.99 8.79
C LEU A 139 3.01 8.52 9.38
N ASP A 140 3.98 7.64 9.63
CA ASP A 140 5.33 8.01 10.09
C ASP A 140 6.00 8.95 9.08
N ALA A 141 5.88 8.65 7.77
CA ALA A 141 6.38 9.51 6.71
C ALA A 141 5.68 10.89 6.67
N LEU A 142 4.36 10.92 6.87
CA LEU A 142 3.59 12.17 6.92
C LEU A 142 3.98 13.03 8.13
N LEU A 143 4.16 12.41 9.31
CA LEU A 143 4.61 13.10 10.51
C LEU A 143 6.01 13.70 10.30
N TYR A 144 6.92 12.93 9.72
CA TYR A 144 8.26 13.41 9.37
C TYR A 144 8.22 14.58 8.39
N GLU A 145 7.35 14.52 7.37
CA GLU A 145 7.16 15.61 6.40
C GLU A 145 6.61 16.88 7.07
N ALA A 146 5.61 16.75 7.96
CA ALA A 146 5.05 17.87 8.70
C ALA A 146 6.09 18.54 9.63
N GLU A 147 6.88 17.76 10.36
CA GLU A 147 8.00 18.28 11.17
C GLU A 147 9.03 19.01 10.31
N ARG A 148 9.37 18.40 9.16
CA ARG A 148 10.32 18.96 8.21
C ARG A 148 9.85 20.32 7.69
N ASN A 149 8.58 20.45 7.31
CA ASN A 149 8.03 21.69 6.79
C ASN A 149 8.08 22.84 7.79
N ILE A 150 7.84 22.57 9.09
CA ILE A 150 8.05 23.58 10.15
C ILE A 150 9.54 23.96 10.22
N ARG A 151 10.45 22.98 10.24
CA ARG A 151 11.88 23.24 10.36
C ARG A 151 12.43 24.12 9.24
N TYR A 152 11.96 23.92 8.01
CA TYR A 152 12.41 24.70 6.84
C TYR A 152 11.63 26.01 6.63
N SER A 153 10.57 26.26 7.40
CA SER A 153 9.83 27.54 7.36
C SER A 153 10.41 28.62 8.24
N ALA A 154 11.44 28.29 9.02
CA ALA A 154 12.24 29.23 9.78
C ALA A 154 13.67 29.23 9.21
N LYS A 155 14.29 30.41 9.10
CA LYS A 155 15.74 30.51 8.83
C LYS A 155 16.53 29.91 10.00
N ASP A 156 17.68 29.33 9.70
CA ASP A 156 18.76 28.95 10.63
C ASP A 156 18.35 28.44 12.03
N GLY A 157 18.06 27.14 12.15
CA GLY A 157 18.05 26.45 13.45
C GLY A 157 16.86 26.76 14.38
N VAL A 158 15.97 27.69 14.02
CA VAL A 158 14.82 28.08 14.86
C VAL A 158 13.61 27.14 14.73
N GLY A 159 13.65 26.18 13.79
CA GLY A 159 12.57 25.21 13.57
C GLY A 159 12.13 24.44 14.82
N ILE A 160 13.06 24.10 15.72
CA ILE A 160 12.75 23.42 17.00
C ILE A 160 12.00 24.38 17.95
N ALA A 161 12.36 25.66 17.96
CA ALA A 161 11.68 26.66 18.79
C ALA A 161 10.24 26.92 18.29
N CYS A 162 9.99 26.87 16.97
CA CYS A 162 8.63 26.92 16.42
C CYS A 162 7.78 25.72 16.86
N ILE A 163 8.34 24.50 16.78
CA ILE A 163 7.64 23.28 17.22
C ILE A 163 7.33 23.38 18.72
N ASN A 164 8.30 23.80 19.53
CA ASN A 164 8.10 24.00 20.97
C ASN A 164 7.04 25.06 21.26
N TYR A 165 7.01 26.18 20.52
CA TYR A 165 6.00 27.21 20.67
C TYR A 165 4.59 26.69 20.37
N VAL A 166 4.40 25.94 19.28
CA VAL A 166 3.10 25.32 18.95
C VAL A 166 2.65 24.35 20.04
N VAL A 167 3.57 23.52 20.54
CA VAL A 167 3.30 22.59 21.65
C VAL A 167 2.96 23.35 22.93
N SER A 168 3.65 24.46 23.23
CA SER A 168 3.40 25.29 24.40
C SER A 168 2.03 25.96 24.36
N LEU A 169 1.64 26.56 23.23
CA LEU A 169 0.30 27.13 23.04
C LEU A 169 -0.79 26.08 23.30
N ARG A 170 -0.60 24.86 22.79
CA ARG A 170 -1.54 23.75 22.99
C ARG A 170 -1.63 23.24 24.42
N THR A 171 -0.54 23.33 25.16
CA THR A 171 -0.46 22.84 26.56
C THR A 171 -0.82 23.92 27.58
N GLY A 172 -1.23 25.11 27.12
CA GLY A 172 -1.56 26.25 27.99
C GLY A 172 -0.33 26.92 28.61
N ASN A 173 0.86 26.63 28.09
CA ASN A 173 2.11 27.21 28.56
C ASN A 173 2.42 28.48 27.79
N SER A 174 2.70 29.59 28.49
CA SER A 174 3.23 30.79 27.83
C SER A 174 4.67 30.54 27.42
N THR A 175 4.97 30.64 26.13
CA THR A 175 6.34 30.65 25.63
C THR A 175 6.49 31.88 24.75
N ASP A 176 7.56 32.64 24.96
CA ASP A 176 7.84 33.81 24.15
C ASP A 176 8.01 33.40 22.68
N LEU A 177 7.39 34.17 21.79
CA LEU A 177 7.59 33.99 20.36
C LEU A 177 9.08 34.23 20.07
N PRO A 178 9.82 33.25 19.52
CA PRO A 178 11.21 33.50 19.23
C PRO A 178 11.31 34.57 18.12
N ASP A 179 12.30 35.45 18.22
CA ASP A 179 12.44 36.63 17.35
C ASP A 179 13.16 36.25 16.05
N PHE A 180 12.42 35.97 14.97
CA PHE A 180 12.96 35.63 13.65
C PHE A 180 11.96 35.98 12.53
N GLU A 181 12.46 36.14 11.31
CA GLU A 181 11.64 36.28 10.10
C GLU A 181 10.80 35.00 9.89
N ILE A 182 9.49 35.11 10.18
CA ILE A 182 8.53 34.03 10.02
C ILE A 182 8.12 33.95 8.55
N SER A 183 8.29 32.78 7.93
CA SER A 183 7.67 32.51 6.63
C SER A 183 6.14 32.65 6.75
N PRO A 184 5.46 33.30 5.79
CA PRO A 184 3.99 33.33 5.75
C PRO A 184 3.32 31.96 5.78
N SER A 185 4.03 30.90 5.38
CA SER A 185 3.56 29.50 5.40
C SER A 185 3.66 28.82 6.77
N LEU A 186 4.33 29.42 7.75
CA LEU A 186 4.58 28.80 9.05
C LEU A 186 3.28 28.45 9.81
N PRO A 187 2.25 29.33 9.89
CA PRO A 187 1.01 28.99 10.58
C PRO A 187 0.31 27.75 10.02
N GLU A 188 0.30 27.60 8.69
CA GLU A 188 -0.29 26.46 8.00
C GLU A 188 0.46 25.15 8.29
N HIS A 189 1.80 25.20 8.25
CA HIS A 189 2.64 24.05 8.59
C HIS A 189 2.48 23.64 10.05
N CYS A 190 2.41 24.62 10.96
CA CYS A 190 2.12 24.39 12.37
C CYS A 190 0.77 23.70 12.55
N ASN A 191 -0.30 24.21 11.92
CA ASN A 191 -1.62 23.58 11.98
C ASN A 191 -1.62 22.15 11.40
N THR A 192 -0.90 21.91 10.30
CA THR A 192 -0.80 20.58 9.68
C THR A 192 -0.09 19.59 10.60
N TYR A 193 1.04 19.98 11.20
CA TYR A 193 1.74 19.16 12.19
C TYR A 193 0.84 18.87 13.40
N ASP A 194 0.13 19.89 13.87
CA ASP A 194 -0.76 19.84 15.00
C ASP A 194 -1.91 18.83 14.83
N ILE A 195 -2.47 18.76 13.62
CA ILE A 195 -3.48 17.77 13.25
C ILE A 195 -2.85 16.39 13.04
N THR A 196 -1.70 16.32 12.37
CA THR A 196 -0.99 15.05 12.11
C THR A 196 -0.63 14.33 13.41
N ILE A 197 -0.12 15.08 14.40
CA ILE A 197 0.27 14.50 15.69
C ILE A 197 -0.95 14.06 16.53
N ASN A 198 -2.10 14.72 16.38
CA ASN A 198 -3.36 14.25 16.98
C ASN A 198 -3.73 12.87 16.41
N VAL A 199 -3.78 12.72 15.09
CA VAL A 199 -4.07 11.42 14.44
C VAL A 199 -3.05 10.36 14.85
N PHE A 200 -1.76 10.71 14.88
CA PHE A 200 -0.69 9.81 15.31
C PHE A 200 -0.87 9.30 16.75
N ARG A 201 -1.26 10.18 17.68
CA ARG A 201 -1.55 9.81 19.07
C ARG A 201 -2.71 8.82 19.17
N HIS A 202 -3.78 9.00 18.37
CA HIS A 202 -4.87 8.03 18.31
C HIS A 202 -4.40 6.65 17.82
N VAL A 203 -3.52 6.61 16.81
CA VAL A 203 -2.96 5.35 16.28
C VAL A 203 -2.08 4.64 17.32
N ILE A 204 -1.22 5.36 18.04
CA ILE A 204 -0.40 4.77 19.11
C ILE A 204 -1.25 4.34 20.30
N GLY A 205 -2.28 5.10 20.64
CA GLY A 205 -3.20 4.79 21.74
C GLY A 205 -4.23 3.69 21.41
N PHE A 206 -4.08 2.97 20.29
CA PHE A 206 -5.04 1.96 19.81
C PHE A 206 -6.47 2.48 19.61
N ASN A 207 -6.61 3.79 19.46
CA ASN A 207 -7.87 4.51 19.24
C ASN A 207 -8.05 4.90 17.76
N ALA A 208 -7.53 4.08 16.84
CA ALA A 208 -7.70 4.22 15.40
C ALA A 208 -7.71 2.85 14.71
N VAL A 209 -8.33 2.77 13.54
CA VAL A 209 -8.31 1.58 12.66
C VAL A 209 -7.65 1.92 11.33
N ALA A 210 -6.97 0.95 10.75
CA ALA A 210 -6.51 1.04 9.37
C ALA A 210 -7.60 0.47 8.45
N VAL A 211 -7.97 1.20 7.41
CA VAL A 211 -8.95 0.73 6.40
C VAL A 211 -8.26 0.69 5.05
N PHE A 212 -8.47 -0.39 4.31
CA PHE A 212 -7.89 -0.62 3.00
C PHE A 212 -9.02 -0.82 2.00
N GLU A 213 -9.14 0.09 1.05
CA GLU A 213 -9.98 -0.09 -0.12
C GLU A 213 -9.20 -0.93 -1.14
N MET A 214 -9.62 -2.19 -1.28
CA MET A 214 -9.00 -3.15 -2.17
C MET A 214 -9.48 -2.97 -3.60
N LYS A 215 -8.72 -3.55 -4.54
CA LYS A 215 -8.97 -3.43 -5.97
C LYS A 215 -10.34 -3.96 -6.44
N ASP A 216 -10.90 -4.93 -5.72
CA ASP A 216 -12.21 -5.51 -5.98
C ASP A 216 -13.35 -4.71 -5.33
N GLY A 217 -13.06 -3.55 -4.71
CA GLY A 217 -14.03 -2.72 -3.99
C GLY A 217 -14.29 -3.17 -2.56
N VAL A 218 -13.65 -4.26 -2.12
CA VAL A 218 -13.76 -4.75 -0.74
C VAL A 218 -12.98 -3.83 0.19
N PHE A 219 -13.58 -3.49 1.32
CA PHE A 219 -12.92 -2.75 2.38
C PHE A 219 -12.44 -3.71 3.46
N VAL A 220 -11.13 -3.71 3.73
CA VAL A 220 -10.56 -4.47 4.85
C VAL A 220 -10.26 -3.49 5.99
N VAL A 221 -10.93 -3.70 7.13
CA VAL A 221 -10.71 -2.94 8.35
C VAL A 221 -9.81 -3.76 9.26
N VAL A 222 -8.67 -3.18 9.64
CA VAL A 222 -7.70 -3.77 10.55
C VAL A 222 -7.63 -2.91 11.81
N ASP A 223 -8.11 -3.48 12.91
CA ASP A 223 -8.05 -2.88 14.24
C ASP A 223 -6.92 -3.54 15.05
N LYS A 224 -5.98 -2.73 15.56
CA LYS A 224 -4.94 -3.19 16.47
C LYS A 224 -5.45 -3.12 17.90
N LEU A 225 -5.62 -4.28 18.53
CA LEU A 225 -6.13 -4.40 19.90
C LEU A 225 -5.03 -4.43 20.95
N SER A 226 -3.82 -4.88 20.59
CA SER A 226 -2.70 -4.97 21.53
C SER A 226 -1.35 -4.92 20.79
N ASP A 227 -0.33 -4.41 21.50
CA ASP A 227 1.08 -4.40 21.09
C ASP A 227 1.99 -5.19 22.05
N THR A 228 1.41 -5.94 22.99
CA THR A 228 2.17 -6.90 23.81
C THR A 228 2.58 -8.11 22.94
N PRO A 229 3.51 -8.99 23.37
CA PRO A 229 4.53 -9.61 22.49
C PRO A 229 4.00 -10.41 21.29
N ASN A 230 2.73 -10.81 21.31
CA ASN A 230 1.99 -11.22 20.13
C ASN A 230 0.99 -10.11 19.78
N LYS A 231 1.35 -9.23 18.83
CA LYS A 231 0.44 -8.18 18.32
C LYS A 231 -0.91 -8.81 17.97
N VAL A 232 -1.99 -8.26 18.51
CA VAL A 232 -3.34 -8.77 18.27
C VAL A 232 -4.07 -7.83 17.33
N TYR A 233 -4.53 -8.37 16.21
CA TYR A 233 -5.35 -7.66 15.23
C TYR A 233 -6.73 -8.27 15.16
N GLN A 234 -7.75 -7.43 15.11
CA GLN A 234 -9.07 -7.81 14.63
C GLN A 234 -9.18 -7.35 13.19
N THR A 235 -9.62 -8.23 12.29
CA THR A 235 -9.73 -7.91 10.87
C THR A 235 -11.07 -8.36 10.33
N VAL A 236 -11.76 -7.43 9.69
CA VAL A 236 -13.08 -7.65 9.12
C VAL A 236 -13.10 -7.08 7.71
N SER A 237 -13.66 -7.84 6.77
CA SER A 237 -13.87 -7.38 5.40
C SER A 237 -15.34 -7.02 5.17
N TYR A 238 -15.56 -5.94 4.42
CA TYR A 238 -16.87 -5.42 4.05
C TYR A 238 -16.93 -5.27 2.53
N GLN A 239 -18.06 -5.61 1.93
CA GLN A 239 -18.24 -5.54 0.47
C GLN A 239 -18.34 -4.10 -0.06
N SER A 240 -18.64 -3.16 0.82
CA SER A 240 -18.76 -1.75 0.48
C SER A 240 -18.57 -0.88 1.72
N LYS A 241 -18.35 0.42 1.51
CA LYS A 241 -18.11 1.40 2.57
C LYS A 241 -19.32 1.58 3.49
N GLU A 242 -20.53 1.45 2.95
CA GLU A 242 -21.80 1.60 3.66
C GLU A 242 -22.05 0.47 4.66
N ASN A 243 -21.41 -0.69 4.45
CA ASN A 243 -21.50 -1.82 5.36
C ASN A 243 -20.59 -1.68 6.58
N ILE A 244 -19.67 -0.70 6.58
CA ILE A 244 -18.78 -0.44 7.70
C ILE A 244 -19.58 0.29 8.81
N PRO A 245 -19.54 -0.18 10.07
CA PRO A 245 -20.25 0.49 11.17
C PRO A 245 -19.82 1.95 11.38
N SER A 246 -20.78 2.79 11.77
CA SER A 246 -20.51 4.14 12.30
C SER A 246 -19.70 4.06 13.60
N PRO A 247 -18.77 4.99 13.90
CA PRO A 247 -18.47 6.23 13.16
C PRO A 247 -17.46 6.09 12.02
N ILE A 248 -16.97 4.87 11.74
CA ILE A 248 -15.87 4.68 10.78
C ILE A 248 -16.32 5.00 9.36
N SER A 249 -17.51 4.54 8.93
CA SER A 249 -18.03 4.81 7.58
C SER A 249 -18.21 6.30 7.29
N GLU A 250 -18.73 7.06 8.26
CA GLU A 250 -18.93 8.51 8.15
C GLU A 250 -17.58 9.24 8.00
N LYS A 251 -16.60 8.91 8.83
CA LYS A 251 -15.25 9.47 8.74
C LYS A 251 -14.55 9.11 7.44
N LEU A 252 -14.74 7.90 6.92
CA LEU A 252 -14.27 7.54 5.59
C LEU A 252 -14.94 8.40 4.51
N MET A 253 -16.22 8.77 4.63
CA MET A 253 -16.89 9.69 3.70
C MET A 253 -16.23 11.06 3.71
N MET A 254 -15.95 11.61 4.89
CA MET A 254 -15.21 12.86 5.01
C MET A 254 -13.84 12.78 4.34
N LEU A 255 -13.08 11.72 4.61
CA LEU A 255 -11.74 11.53 4.05
C LEU A 255 -11.72 11.31 2.53
N SER A 256 -12.83 10.90 1.91
CA SER A 256 -12.92 10.80 0.44
C SER A 256 -13.07 12.15 -0.26
N PHE A 257 -13.48 13.21 0.44
CA PHE A 257 -13.61 14.56 -0.13
C PHE A 257 -12.36 15.43 0.04
N VAL A 258 -11.39 15.00 0.86
CA VAL A 258 -10.14 15.73 1.09
C VAL A 258 -8.99 15.20 0.24
N GLU A 259 -7.96 16.02 0.08
CA GLU A 259 -6.80 15.64 -0.70
C GLU A 259 -6.04 14.47 -0.06
N PRO A 260 -5.44 13.55 -0.85
CA PRO A 260 -4.57 12.53 -0.29
C PRO A 260 -3.45 13.16 0.54
N LYS A 261 -3.11 12.52 1.66
CA LYS A 261 -2.15 12.97 2.68
C LYS A 261 -2.58 14.20 3.49
N GLN A 262 -3.76 14.75 3.28
CA GLN A 262 -4.30 15.80 4.12
C GLN A 262 -4.92 15.19 5.40
N PRO A 263 -4.34 15.42 6.59
CA PRO A 263 -4.90 14.90 7.83
C PRO A 263 -6.06 15.78 8.32
N ILE A 264 -7.07 15.16 8.90
CA ILE A 264 -8.25 15.83 9.49
C ILE A 264 -8.34 15.46 10.96
N ARG A 265 -8.44 16.47 11.83
CA ARG A 265 -8.43 16.33 13.29
C ARG A 265 -9.57 15.41 13.74
N ASP A 266 -9.25 14.47 14.63
CA ASP A 266 -10.17 13.46 15.18
C ASP A 266 -10.90 12.59 14.15
N VAL A 267 -10.56 12.71 12.87
CA VAL A 267 -11.14 11.92 11.77
C VAL A 267 -10.10 10.92 11.27
N GLY A 268 -8.92 11.41 10.88
CA GLY A 268 -7.84 10.57 10.37
C GLY A 268 -7.19 11.12 9.10
N VAL A 269 -6.71 10.23 8.24
CA VAL A 269 -5.98 10.60 7.02
C VAL A 269 -6.11 9.50 5.97
N ARG A 270 -6.08 9.92 4.69
CA ARG A 270 -6.15 9.04 3.52
C ARG A 270 -4.89 9.14 2.70
N TRP A 271 -4.35 8.00 2.31
CA TRP A 271 -3.38 7.86 1.23
C TRP A 271 -4.07 7.21 0.05
N GLN A 272 -3.75 7.68 -1.15
CA GLN A 272 -4.25 7.09 -2.37
C GLN A 272 -3.05 6.82 -3.28
N ASP A 273 -2.95 5.59 -3.74
CA ASP A 273 -2.17 5.26 -4.92
C ASP A 273 -3.11 5.00 -6.11
N ASP A 274 -2.55 4.77 -7.30
CA ASP A 274 -3.32 4.50 -8.53
C ASP A 274 -4.29 3.31 -8.41
N LYS A 275 -4.20 2.48 -7.36
CA LYS A 275 -4.84 1.15 -7.29
C LYS A 275 -5.61 0.87 -6.01
N SER A 276 -5.39 1.66 -4.96
CA SER A 276 -5.89 1.42 -3.61
C SER A 276 -5.87 2.71 -2.80
N SER A 277 -6.83 2.81 -1.91
CA SER A 277 -6.85 3.86 -0.89
C SER A 277 -6.59 3.21 0.46
N VAL A 278 -5.67 3.79 1.21
CA VAL A 278 -5.35 3.40 2.58
C VAL A 278 -5.78 4.52 3.50
N TYR A 279 -6.45 4.20 4.59
CA TYR A 279 -6.96 5.17 5.54
C TYR A 279 -6.47 4.79 6.94
N PHE A 280 -6.12 5.78 7.75
CA PHE A 280 -6.28 5.66 9.19
C PHE A 280 -7.51 6.45 9.59
N VAL A 281 -8.37 5.82 10.39
CA VAL A 281 -9.60 6.43 10.90
C VAL A 281 -9.59 6.37 12.42
N VAL A 282 -9.72 7.53 13.06
CA VAL A 282 -9.78 7.66 14.51
C VAL A 282 -11.12 7.10 15.01
N LYS A 283 -11.07 6.26 16.04
CA LYS A 283 -12.27 5.72 16.70
C LYS A 283 -12.85 6.78 17.66
N GLY A 284 -14.17 6.86 17.72
CA GLY A 284 -14.90 7.82 18.58
C GLY A 284 -15.49 8.99 17.82
N ASP A 285 -16.07 9.94 18.54
CA ASP A 285 -16.73 11.11 17.96
C ASP A 285 -15.72 12.16 17.50
N ILE A 286 -16.18 13.10 16.68
CA ILE A 286 -15.41 14.29 16.30
C ILE A 286 -15.54 15.27 17.47
N ILE A 287 -14.42 15.63 18.09
CA ILE A 287 -14.43 16.64 19.15
C ILE A 287 -14.41 18.01 18.46
N THR A 288 -15.57 18.67 18.44
CA THR A 288 -15.64 20.08 18.08
C THR A 288 -15.44 20.90 19.36
N ASP A 289 -14.27 21.51 19.51
CA ASP A 289 -14.07 22.53 20.55
C ASP A 289 -15.05 23.68 20.28
N SER A 290 -16.02 23.85 21.19
CA SER A 290 -17.00 24.95 21.22
C SER A 290 -16.42 26.22 21.82
#